data_AF-A0A7V9ZM36-F1
#
_entry.id   AF-A0A7V9ZM36-F1
#
_cell.length_a   1.000
_cell.length_b   1.000
_cell.length_c   1.000
_cell.angle_alpha   90.00
_cell.angle_beta   90.00
_cell.angle_gamma   90.00
#
_symmetry.space_group_name_H-M   'P 1'
#
loop_
_entity.id
_entity.type
_entity.pdbx_description
1 polymer ?
#
loop_
_entity_poly.entity_id
_entity_poly.type
_entity_poly.pdbx_seq_one_letter_code
_entity_poly.pdbx_strand_id
1 'polypeptide(L)' 'MSLCKHNIICNSTFSWWAAYLNTNPNKIVTVPAEWFTAKYNHNSQDLIPDEWVIVN' A
#
# COMPACT_ATOMS: atom_id res chain seq x y z
N MET A 1 -4.75 5.24 11.11
CA MET A 1 -3.60 5.24 10.17
C MET A 1 -3.38 6.60 9.51
N SER A 2 -4.43 7.36 9.18
CA SER A 2 -4.28 8.71 8.58
C SER A 2 -3.44 9.70 9.41
N LEU A 3 -3.36 9.51 10.73
CA LEU A 3 -2.54 10.32 11.65
C LEU A 3 -1.17 9.70 11.98
N CYS A 4 -0.82 8.56 11.39
CA CYS A 4 0.48 7.91 11.64
C CYS A 4 1.61 8.64 10.91
N LYS A 5 2.84 8.56 11.43
CA LYS A 5 4.02 9.06 10.70
C LYS A 5 4.29 8.25 9.43
N HIS A 6 4.19 6.93 9.52
CA HIS A 6 4.39 5.97 8.42
C HIS A 6 3.34 4.86 8.49
N ASN A 7 3.18 4.09 7.42
CA ASN A 7 2.20 3.01 7.31
C ASN A 7 2.87 1.72 6.82
N ILE A 8 2.56 0.60 7.47
CA ILE A 8 2.82 -0.75 6.98
C ILE A 8 1.44 -1.34 6.71
N ILE A 9 1.18 -1.76 5.48
CA ILE A 9 -0.14 -2.27 5.09
C ILE A 9 -0.04 -3.68 4.53
N CYS A 10 -1.12 -4.42 4.66
CA CYS A 10 -1.33 -5.66 3.91
C CYS A 10 -2.12 -5.38 2.63
N ASN A 11 -2.31 -6.43 1.83
CA ASN A 11 -3.23 -6.49 0.70
C ASN A 11 -4.71 -6.40 1.13
N SER A 12 -5.07 -5.27 1.74
CA SER A 12 -6.39 -4.94 2.25
C SER A 12 -6.81 -3.56 1.79
N THR A 13 -8.01 -3.48 1.22
CA THR A 13 -8.62 -2.22 0.77
C THR A 13 -8.68 -1.19 1.89
N PHE A 14 -8.95 -1.63 3.13
CA PHE A 14 -9.04 -0.73 4.28
C PHE A 14 -7.68 -0.09 4.61
N SER A 15 -6.62 -0.89 4.73
CA SER A 15 -5.29 -0.36 5.04
C SER A 15 -4.73 0.47 3.87
N TRP A 16 -5.03 0.09 2.63
CA TRP A 16 -4.66 0.86 1.44
C TRP A 16 -5.23 2.28 1.50
N TRP A 17 -6.54 2.43 1.68
CA TRP A 17 -7.18 3.74 1.76
C TRP A 17 -6.70 4.56 2.95
N ALA A 18 -6.46 3.89 4.08
CA ALA A 18 -5.99 4.58 5.27
C ALA A 18 -4.56 5.12 5.13
N ALA A 19 -3.70 4.47 4.33
CA ALA A 19 -2.37 4.95 3.98
C ALA A 19 -2.41 6.03 2.88
N TYR A 20 -3.28 5.86 1.89
CA TYR A 20 -3.50 6.84 0.81
C TYR A 20 -3.95 8.20 1.38
N LEU A 21 -4.96 8.19 2.25
CA LEU A 21 -5.53 9.39 2.87
C LEU A 21 -4.67 10.00 4.00
N ASN A 22 -3.53 9.38 4.34
CA ASN A 22 -2.59 9.98 5.28
C ASN A 22 -1.94 11.21 4.63
N THR A 23 -2.14 12.40 5.19
CA THR A 23 -1.69 13.67 4.61
C THR A 23 -0.29 14.09 5.07
N ASN A 24 0.42 13.26 5.84
CA ASN A 24 1.80 13.55 6.21
C ASN A 24 2.69 13.55 4.96
N PRO A 25 3.31 14.68 4.57
CA PRO A 25 4.14 14.76 3.37
C PRO A 25 5.42 13.92 3.46
N ASN A 26 5.84 13.60 4.69
CA ASN A 26 7.02 12.77 4.96
C ASN A 26 6.64 11.31 5.27
N LYS A 27 5.42 10.88 4.90
CA LYS A 27 5.00 9.49 5.15
C LYS A 27 5.83 8.54 4.30
N ILE A 28 6.05 7.35 4.87
CA ILE A 28 6.56 6.19 4.15
C ILE A 28 5.45 5.16 4.23
N VAL A 29 5.09 4.58 3.10
CA VAL A 29 4.10 3.49 3.04
C VAL A 29 4.82 2.26 2.52
N THR A 30 4.71 1.15 3.23
CA THR A 30 5.25 -0.14 2.81
C THR A 30 4.13 -1.11 2.51
N VAL A 31 4.29 -1.86 1.41
CA VAL A 31 3.30 -2.82 0.91
C VAL A 31 3.97 -4.16 0.58
N PRO A 32 3.24 -5.30 0.64
CA PRO A 32 3.75 -6.56 0.14
C PRO A 32 3.88 -6.52 -1.39
N ALA A 33 4.88 -7.23 -1.92
CA ALA A 33 5.06 -7.42 -3.37
C ALA A 33 3.88 -8.16 -4.03
N GLU A 34 3.32 -9.14 -3.32
CA GLU A 34 2.17 -9.89 -3.80
C GLU A 34 0.86 -9.27 -3.29
N TRP A 35 0.12 -8.64 -4.19
CA TRP A 35 -1.22 -8.14 -3.86
C TRP A 35 -2.29 -9.22 -4.03
N PHE A 36 -2.26 -9.92 -5.16
CA PHE A 36 -3.17 -11.00 -5.51
C PHE A 36 -2.46 -12.34 -5.44
N THR A 37 -3.19 -13.39 -5.05
CA THR A 37 -2.66 -14.75 -5.11
C THR A 37 -2.58 -15.22 -6.56
N ALA A 38 -1.72 -16.21 -6.83
CA ALA A 38 -1.54 -16.77 -8.19
C ALA A 38 -2.84 -17.27 -8.86
N LYS A 39 -3.90 -17.52 -8.09
CA LYS A 39 -5.24 -17.88 -8.60
C LYS A 39 -5.91 -16.73 -9.36
N TYR A 40 -5.56 -15.50 -9.02
CA TYR A 40 -6.15 -14.28 -9.55
C TYR A 40 -5.08 -13.58 -10.40
N ASN A 41 -5.08 -13.83 -11.71
CA ASN A 41 -4.16 -13.21 -12.67
C ASN A 41 -4.57 -11.77 -13.00
N HIS A 42 -4.58 -10.90 -11.98
CA HIS A 42 -4.89 -9.49 -12.11
C HIS A 42 -3.62 -8.66 -12.22
N ASN A 43 -3.65 -7.66 -13.10
CA ASN A 43 -2.62 -6.65 -13.12
C ASN A 43 -2.81 -5.72 -11.91
N SER A 44 -1.76 -5.56 -11.09
CA SER A 44 -1.74 -4.65 -9.93
C SER A 44 -0.79 -3.47 -10.11
N GLN A 45 -0.30 -3.22 -11.34
CA GLN A 45 0.68 -2.16 -11.61
C GLN A 45 0.13 -0.76 -11.29
N ASP A 46 -1.17 -0.55 -11.44
CA ASP A 46 -1.84 0.73 -11.17
C ASP A 46 -2.32 0.89 -9.72
N LEU A 47 -2.14 -0.15 -8.90
CA LEU A 47 -2.66 -0.19 -7.53
C LEU A 47 -1.71 0.45 -6.53
N ILE A 48 -0.41 0.39 -6.77
CA ILE A 48 0.62 0.83 -5.84
C ILE A 48 1.21 2.13 -6.40
N PRO A 49 1.01 3.28 -5.73
CA PRO A 49 1.67 4.52 -6.12
C PRO A 49 3.19 4.37 -6.13
N ASP A 50 3.86 4.99 -7.10
CA ASP A 50 5.31 4.87 -7.33
C ASP A 50 6.14 5.28 -6.10
N GLU A 51 5.62 6.16 -5.25
CA GLU A 51 6.30 6.61 -4.04
C GLU A 51 6.20 5.61 -2.86
N TRP A 52 5.46 4.52 -3.00
CA TRP A 52 5.32 3.49 -1.97
C TRP A 52 6.42 2.43 -2.09
N VAL A 53 6.86 1.91 -0.95
CA VAL A 53 7.96 0.95 -0.89
C VAL A 53 7.40 -0.48 -0.90
N ILE A 54 7.83 -1.27 -1.87
CA ILE A 54 7.47 -2.69 -1.96
C ILE A 54 8.48 -3.52 -1.15
N VAL A 55 7.97 -4.44 -0.33
CA VAL A 55 8.77 -5.37 0.49
C VAL A 55 8.53 -6.82 0.04
N ASN A 56 9.63 -7.58 -0.06
CA ASN A 56 9.66 -9.01 -0.44
C ASN A 56 9.73 -9.94 0.77
#